data_AF-A0A660UXG6-F1
#
_entry.id   AF-A0A660UXG6-F1
#
_cell.length_a   1.000
_cell.length_b   1.000
_cell.length_c   1.000
_cell.angle_alpha   90.00
_cell.angle_beta   90.00
_cell.angle_gamma   90.00
#
_symmetry.space_group_name_H-M   'P 1'
#
loop_
_entity.id
_entity.type
_entity.pdbx_description
1 polymer ?
#
loop_
_entity_poly.entity_id
_entity_poly.type
_entity_poly.pdbx_seq_one_letter_code
_entity_poly.pdbx_strand_id
1 'polypeptide(L)'
;MDSKDLSVELKHDMPSYMVLKGTYGEKIHKTFRMTRQGVRWRFQRVLGDMYVSAFETILFIEKIFGTGLRDYAMKISKERYELRQRALANGLASVAIESNKSEKS
;
A
#
# COMPACT_ATOMS: atom_id res chain seq x y z
N MET A 1 17.37 12.38 17.46
CA MET A 1 18.32 11.48 16.78
C MET A 1 17.55 10.37 16.08
N ASP A 2 17.39 10.58 14.79
CA ASP A 2 17.10 9.69 13.65
C ASP A 2 16.26 8.43 13.86
N SER A 3 15.00 8.60 13.47
CA SER A 3 14.03 7.56 13.11
C SER A 3 14.62 6.56 12.10
N LYS A 4 14.93 5.35 12.56
CA LYS A 4 14.93 4.15 11.70
C LYS A 4 13.60 3.43 11.87
N ASP A 5 12.54 4.13 11.49
CA ASP A 5 11.19 3.60 11.34
C ASP A 5 11.09 2.84 10.03
N LEU A 6 11.11 1.51 10.09
CA LEU A 6 10.78 0.59 9.00
C LEU A 6 11.43 0.87 7.63
N SER A 7 12.50 0.14 7.31
CA SER A 7 13.13 0.16 5.97
C SER A 7 12.83 -1.13 5.20
N VAL A 8 12.88 -1.06 3.87
CA VAL A 8 12.86 -2.24 3.00
C VAL A 8 14.25 -2.43 2.42
N GLU A 9 14.80 -3.62 2.59
CA GLU A 9 16.09 -4.02 2.01
C GLU A 9 15.88 -5.06 0.92
N LEU A 10 16.70 -5.00 -0.13
CA LEU A 10 16.76 -6.04 -1.17
C LEU A 10 17.76 -7.12 -0.76
N LYS A 11 17.35 -8.39 -0.88
CA LYS A 11 18.21 -9.56 -0.76
C LYS A 11 18.50 -10.12 -2.15
N HIS A 12 19.79 -10.26 -2.47
CA HIS A 12 20.30 -10.62 -3.78
C HIS A 12 20.38 -12.15 -4.03
N ASP A 13 19.44 -12.91 -3.47
CA ASP A 13 19.32 -14.34 -3.81
C ASP A 13 18.72 -14.51 -5.22
N MET A 14 18.57 -15.75 -5.68
CA MET A 14 18.01 -16.07 -6.99
C MET A 14 16.69 -16.85 -6.84
N PRO A 15 15.52 -16.21 -7.05
CA PRO A 15 15.31 -14.79 -7.37
C PRO A 15 15.52 -13.87 -6.15
N SER A 16 15.79 -12.59 -6.42
CA SER A 16 15.95 -11.60 -5.36
C SER A 16 14.60 -11.30 -4.69
N TYR A 17 14.63 -10.96 -3.41
CA TYR A 17 13.41 -10.68 -2.65
C TYR A 17 13.57 -9.52 -1.68
N MET A 18 12.46 -8.89 -1.32
CA MET A 18 12.42 -7.77 -0.38
C MET A 18 12.28 -8.25 1.06
N VAL A 19 12.94 -7.55 2.00
CA VAL A 19 12.84 -7.80 3.44
C VAL A 19 12.52 -6.50 4.16
N LEU A 20 11.42 -6.49 4.91
CA LEU A 20 11.11 -5.41 5.85
C LEU A 20 12.06 -5.49 7.05
N LYS A 21 12.73 -4.40 7.42
CA LYS A 21 13.67 -4.23 8.54
C LYS A 21 13.20 -3.13 9.50
N GLY A 22 13.49 -3.25 10.79
CA GLY A 22 13.18 -2.22 11.79
C GLY A 22 13.00 -2.79 13.20
N THR A 23 12.90 -1.94 14.23
CA THR A 23 12.62 -2.38 15.61
C THR A 23 11.14 -2.71 15.76
N TYR A 24 10.80 -3.97 15.50
CA TYR A 24 9.44 -4.54 15.47
C TYR A 24 8.70 -4.60 16.85
N GLY A 25 9.06 -3.77 17.83
CA GLY A 25 8.43 -3.75 19.16
C GLY A 25 7.06 -3.06 19.16
N GLU A 26 6.80 -2.24 20.19
CA GLU A 26 5.55 -1.48 20.38
C GLU A 26 5.10 -0.67 19.16
N LYS A 27 6.04 -0.20 18.34
CA LYS A 27 5.75 0.72 17.23
C LYS A 27 4.93 0.06 16.13
N ILE A 28 5.13 -1.23 15.84
CA ILE A 28 4.34 -1.92 14.81
C ILE A 28 2.90 -2.14 15.24
N HIS A 29 2.69 -2.51 16.50
CA HIS A 29 1.34 -2.66 17.03
C HIS A 29 0.61 -1.31 17.07
N LYS A 30 1.30 -0.23 17.45
CA LYS A 30 0.73 1.13 17.43
C LYS A 30 0.45 1.64 16.00
N THR A 31 1.35 1.43 15.05
CA THR A 31 1.23 1.94 13.67
C THR A 31 0.24 1.12 12.82
N PHE A 32 0.34 -0.21 12.86
CA PHE A 32 -0.47 -1.07 11.98
C PHE A 32 -1.67 -1.68 12.68
N ARG A 33 -1.79 -1.56 14.01
CA ARG A 33 -2.82 -2.24 14.82
C ARG A 33 -2.84 -3.76 14.56
N MET A 34 -1.66 -4.35 14.38
CA MET A 34 -1.49 -5.77 14.07
C MET A 34 -0.30 -6.37 14.80
N THR A 35 -0.30 -7.70 14.92
CA THR A 35 0.86 -8.45 15.41
C THR A 35 2.02 -8.37 14.44
N ARG A 36 3.25 -8.59 14.96
CA ARG A 36 4.47 -8.64 14.15
C ARG A 36 4.38 -9.65 13.01
N GLN A 37 3.81 -10.84 13.28
CA GLN A 37 3.62 -11.88 12.27
C GLN A 37 2.58 -11.46 11.23
N GLY A 38 1.50 -10.80 11.64
CA GLY A 38 0.51 -10.23 10.71
C GLY A 38 1.13 -9.19 9.77
N VAL A 39 2.00 -8.31 10.29
CA VAL A 39 2.73 -7.35 9.44
C VAL A 39 3.68 -8.04 8.48
N ARG A 40 4.44 -9.03 8.94
CA ARG A 40 5.32 -9.81 8.06
C ARG A 40 4.54 -10.49 6.93
N TRP A 41 3.39 -11.08 7.24
CA TRP A 41 2.54 -11.73 6.26
C TRP A 41 1.96 -10.72 5.25
N ARG A 42 1.42 -9.59 5.71
CA ARG A 42 0.92 -8.54 4.81
C ARG A 42 2.03 -7.95 3.95
N PHE A 43 3.21 -7.73 4.51
CA PHE A 43 4.37 -7.28 3.75
C PHE A 43 4.71 -8.25 2.62
N GLN A 44 4.84 -9.54 2.93
CA GLN A 44 5.16 -10.55 1.92
C GLN A 44 4.07 -10.62 0.84
N ARG A 45 2.80 -10.61 1.24
CA ARG A 45 1.67 -10.70 0.29
C ARG A 45 1.55 -9.47 -0.60
N VAL A 46 1.64 -8.27 -0.05
CA VAL A 46 1.41 -7.03 -0.80
C VAL A 46 2.65 -6.62 -1.59
N LEU A 47 3.81 -6.55 -0.93
CA LEU A 47 5.03 -6.06 -1.55
C LEU A 47 5.84 -7.19 -2.19
N GLY A 48 5.99 -8.33 -1.50
CA GLY A 48 6.78 -9.44 -2.04
C GLY A 48 6.13 -10.12 -3.24
N ASP A 49 4.81 -10.24 -3.25
CA ASP A 49 4.07 -11.05 -4.22
C ASP A 49 3.24 -10.18 -5.18
N MET A 50 2.21 -9.47 -4.68
CA MET A 50 1.32 -8.69 -5.56
C MET A 50 2.04 -7.58 -6.32
N TYR A 51 2.89 -6.80 -5.64
CA TYR A 51 3.63 -5.71 -6.27
C TYR A 51 4.59 -6.23 -7.34
N VAL A 52 5.41 -7.24 -7.03
CA VAL A 52 6.33 -7.86 -8.00
C VAL A 52 5.57 -8.46 -9.19
N SER A 53 4.50 -9.22 -8.93
CA SER A 53 3.67 -9.82 -9.99
C SER A 53 3.04 -8.76 -10.91
N ALA A 54 2.71 -7.58 -10.38
CA ALA A 54 2.22 -6.48 -11.20
C ALA A 54 3.30 -5.97 -12.17
N PHE A 55 4.56 -5.87 -11.74
CA PHE A 55 5.67 -5.52 -12.64
C PHE A 55 5.95 -6.60 -13.68
N GLU A 56 5.89 -7.88 -13.30
CA GLU A 56 6.02 -8.98 -14.27
C GLU A 56 4.92 -8.92 -15.33
N THR A 57 3.69 -8.61 -14.93
CA THR A 57 2.56 -8.43 -15.85
C THR A 57 2.78 -7.23 -16.77
N ILE A 58 3.26 -6.10 -16.24
CA ILE A 58 3.58 -4.93 -17.05
C ILE A 58 4.67 -5.27 -18.07
N LEU A 59 5.75 -5.93 -17.65
CA LEU A 59 6.83 -6.37 -18.56
C LEU A 59 6.31 -7.29 -19.66
N PHE A 60 5.40 -8.21 -19.33
CA PHE A 60 4.78 -9.10 -20.31
C PHE A 60 3.94 -8.33 -21.34
N ILE A 61 3.09 -7.41 -20.88
CA ILE A 61 2.23 -6.59 -21.77
C ILE A 61 3.09 -5.68 -22.65
N GLU A 62 4.08 -5.01 -22.08
CA GLU A 62 4.94 -4.07 -22.80
C GLU A 62 5.84 -4.77 -23.83
N LYS A 63 6.21 -6.03 -23.59
CA LYS A 63 6.90 -6.85 -24.60
C LYS A 63 6.05 -7.06 -25.85
N ILE A 64 4.73 -7.09 -25.74
CA ILE A 64 3.79 -7.34 -26.84
C ILE A 64 3.35 -6.04 -27.51
N PHE A 65 3.00 -5.02 -26.72
CA PHE A 65 2.35 -3.80 -27.20
C PHE A 65 3.25 -2.54 -27.18
N GLY A 66 4.48 -2.67 -26.67
CA GLY A 66 5.36 -1.53 -26.39
C GLY A 66 4.98 -0.78 -25.11
N THR A 67 5.75 0.26 -24.77
CA THR A 67 5.60 1.01 -23.51
C THR A 67 4.51 2.08 -23.53
N GLY A 68 3.87 2.33 -24.67
CA GLY A 68 2.86 3.40 -24.82
C GLY A 68 1.63 3.24 -23.93
N LEU A 69 1.29 2.00 -23.55
CA LEU A 69 0.17 1.72 -22.64
C LEU A 69 0.42 2.20 -21.19
N ARG A 70 1.68 2.39 -20.81
CA ARG A 70 2.06 2.79 -19.43
C ARG A 70 1.47 4.13 -19.05
N ASP A 71 1.51 5.11 -19.96
CA ASP A 71 0.99 6.46 -19.70
C ASP A 71 -0.52 6.45 -19.46
N TYR A 72 -1.25 5.66 -20.26
CA TYR A 72 -2.69 5.47 -20.09
C TYR A 72 -3.00 4.78 -18.75
N ALA A 73 -2.28 3.70 -18.42
CA ALA A 73 -2.46 2.99 -17.16
C ALA A 73 -2.19 3.88 -15.94
N MET A 74 -1.14 4.70 -15.99
CA MET A 74 -0.80 5.66 -14.92
C MET A 74 -1.89 6.72 -14.75
N LYS A 75 -2.40 7.29 -15.84
CA LYS A 75 -3.50 8.27 -15.80
C LYS A 75 -4.74 7.67 -15.14
N ILE A 76 -5.20 6.51 -15.62
CA ILE A 76 -6.37 5.80 -15.07
C ILE A 76 -6.15 5.45 -13.59
N SER A 77 -4.95 4.99 -13.22
CA SER A 77 -4.62 4.66 -11.83
C SER A 77 -4.75 5.87 -10.90
N LYS A 78 -4.24 7.03 -11.33
CA LYS A 78 -4.34 8.29 -10.60
C LYS A 78 -5.80 8.73 -10.44
N GLU A 79 -6.58 8.73 -11.51
CA GLU A 79 -8.01 9.07 -11.48
C GLU A 79 -8.79 8.15 -10.50
N ARG A 80 -8.54 6.84 -10.54
CA ARG A 80 -9.17 5.87 -9.63
C ARG A 80 -8.72 6.06 -8.17
N TYR A 81 -7.49 6.49 -7.93
CA TYR A 81 -7.00 6.80 -6.59
C TYR A 81 -7.71 8.05 -6.05
N GLU A 82 -7.73 9.14 -6.82
CA GLU A 82 -8.39 10.39 -6.44
C GLU A 82 -9.89 10.22 -6.21
N LEU A 83 -10.57 9.42 -7.04
CA LEU A 83 -11.98 9.11 -6.85
C LEU A 83 -12.22 8.37 -5.52
N ARG A 84 -11.37 7.41 -5.17
CA ARG A 84 -11.45 6.69 -3.88
C ARG A 84 -11.17 7.61 -2.69
N GLN A 85 -10.18 8.51 -2.79
CA GLN A 85 -9.89 9.47 -1.74
C GLN A 85 -11.07 10.42 -1.50
N ARG A 86 -11.71 10.92 -2.57
CA ARG A 86 -12.93 11.74 -2.45
C ARG A 86 -14.08 10.96 -1.82
N ALA A 87 -14.29 9.71 -2.21
CA ALA A 87 -15.33 8.86 -1.62
C ALA A 87 -15.09 8.62 -0.11
N LEU A 88 -13.85 8.37 0.29
CA LEU A 88 -13.47 8.23 1.70
C LEU A 88 -13.70 9.53 2.48
N ALA A 89 -13.29 10.68 1.93
CA ALA A 89 -13.49 11.98 2.56
C ALA A 89 -14.99 12.31 2.74
N ASN A 90 -15.81 12.04 1.72
CA ASN A 90 -17.25 12.28 1.78
C ASN A 90 -17.96 11.32 2.75
N GLY A 91 -17.55 10.04 2.79
CA GLY A 91 -18.07 9.07 3.75
C GLY A 91 -17.70 9.39 5.20
N LEU A 92 -16.50 9.96 5.43
CA LEU A 92 -16.12 10.48 6.75
C LEU A 92 -16.93 11.73 7.12
N ALA A 93 -17.22 12.60 6.16
CA ALA A 93 -18.05 13.77 6.38
C ALA A 93 -19.50 13.41 6.75
N SER A 94 -20.09 12.39 6.13
CA SER A 94 -21.45 11.94 6.46
C SER A 94 -21.54 11.34 7.88
N VAL A 95 -20.55 10.56 8.30
CA VAL A 95 -20.49 9.96 9.66
C VAL A 95 -20.31 11.02 10.75
N ALA A 96 -19.51 12.07 10.48
CA ALA A 96 -19.31 13.18 11.43
C ALA A 96 -20.58 14.02 11.62
N ILE A 97 -21.39 14.20 10.56
CA ILE A 97 -22.68 14.90 10.63
C ILE A 97 -23.69 14.11 11.46
N GLU A 98 -23.74 12.78 11.33
CA GLU A 98 -24.63 11.90 12.11
C GLU A 98 -24.26 11.87 13.60
N SER A 99 -22.97 11.83 13.92
CA SER A 99 -22.47 11.80 15.30
C SER A 99 -22.79 13.09 16.07
N ASN A 100 -22.67 14.26 15.41
CA ASN A 100 -23.05 15.55 15.99
C ASN A 100 -24.57 15.72 16.18
N LYS A 101 -25.38 14.88 15.53
CA LYS A 101 -26.85 14.90 15.64
C LYS A 101 -27.35 14.05 16.81
N SER A 102 -26.62 12.98 17.19
CA SER A 102 -26.96 12.15 18.35
C SER A 102 -26.53 12.73 19.69
N GLU A 103 -25.53 13.62 19.72
CA GLU A 103 -25.08 14.31 20.96
C GLU A 103 -25.95 15.52 21.33
N LYS A 104 -26.84 15.96 20.44
CA LYS A 104 -27.74 17.11 20.65
C LYS A 104 -29.21 16.72 20.89
N SER A 105 -29.49 15.43 21.04
CA SER A 105 -30.82 14.90 21.39
C SER A 105 -30.79 14.26 22.77
#